data_AF-A0A2R6M8H5-F1
#
_entry.id   AF-A0A2R6M8H5-F1
#
_cell.length_a   1.000
_cell.length_b   1.000
_cell.length_c   1.000
_cell.angle_alpha   90.00
_cell.angle_beta   90.00
_cell.angle_gamma   90.00
#
_symmetry.space_group_name_H-M   'P 1'
#
loop_
_entity.id
_entity.type
_entity.pdbx_description
1 polymer ?
#
loop_
_entity_poly.entity_id
_entity_poly.type
_entity_poly.pdbx_seq_one_letter_code
_entity_poly.pdbx_strand_id
1 'polypeptide(L)'
;MTGDGQELPSVEPVDNHLSKQAAEIIDEDTTWVDLAPQLDVAFYEDQEGHPEWRDGTPFRPMFLAYVWALVEDESFSGIPDRLEDQPELAQAFGFEADNLPSESTCKPVRLNDRFSNLETTVKVAVERIRNISRQRGAPIGYTLVDAVESDADGEEGISQRTEQRLLRKTGKEVLREMKTTVIPSMSLPQPDNPIYDDDELLVLEAIAALTDSAANDGGIQLGDEKNPDPEPGDPFYEDGPSGETLLEAIQEMSVEGIAKLLNFALRKTYTRAKPRLQELENDNRSRFGVRAKIALDITYVAYYGDRDEMDWVQGAPEDKGYDWCHKFATAVIVGQNTHYIVGVSPLGSTDYADTEAYPGKDNTYYIGDVTRRLLSIANEYVNIRRVYADREFYAADAIHALEKRDLKYVIPAVQDEHRVGPICDQFDELKRGYDEDRDTPLYVKSDHPIHGSVKGTVTNEKVYTNLVVLPPDEDDDVNPEGSPQPFATNLDVSDEVALDRRWAARQIEEYNDRGAIENSYSSVKEAAAWTTSKEFEVRWFHFAFGCVVYNMWLLVDFLTQDRIGVIETRKKPRISLTRFLKWLGKELDSLL
;
A
#
# COMPACT_ATOMS: atom_id res chain seq x y z
N MET A 1 41.69 -35.17 34.46
CA MET A 1 41.37 -35.33 33.04
C MET A 1 40.83 -34.01 32.57
N THR A 2 41.48 -33.52 31.52
CA THR A 2 41.30 -32.28 30.79
C THR A 2 39.90 -32.14 30.20
N GLY A 3 39.38 -30.92 30.20
CA GLY A 3 38.26 -30.48 29.38
C GLY A 3 38.52 -29.03 29.02
N ASP A 4 39.25 -28.83 27.93
CA ASP A 4 39.55 -27.54 27.30
C ASP A 4 38.24 -26.82 26.95
N GLY A 5 38.02 -25.65 27.55
CA GLY A 5 37.14 -24.65 26.98
C GLY A 5 37.90 -23.95 25.86
N GLN A 6 37.62 -24.31 24.61
CA GLN A 6 38.01 -23.48 23.46
C GLN A 6 37.29 -22.14 23.58
N GLU A 7 38.01 -21.10 23.99
CA GLU A 7 37.64 -19.72 23.64
C GLU A 7 37.65 -19.61 22.12
N LEU A 8 36.46 -19.38 21.54
CA LEU A 8 36.34 -18.94 20.16
C LEU A 8 37.05 -17.59 20.03
N PRO A 9 37.93 -17.39 19.03
CA PRO A 9 38.62 -16.13 18.86
C PRO A 9 37.62 -15.04 18.48
N SER A 10 37.54 -13.99 19.30
CA SER A 10 36.90 -12.73 18.92
C SER A 10 37.72 -12.11 17.80
N VAL A 11 37.29 -12.31 16.55
CA VAL A 11 37.82 -11.55 15.42
C VAL A 11 37.16 -10.18 15.47
N GLU A 12 37.79 -9.21 16.13
CA GLU A 12 37.45 -7.81 15.91
C GLU A 12 37.77 -7.46 14.43
N PRO A 13 36.80 -6.99 13.63
CA PRO A 13 37.09 -6.53 12.28
C PRO A 13 37.93 -5.25 12.37
N VAL A 14 38.97 -5.16 11.54
CA VAL A 14 39.81 -3.97 11.45
C VAL A 14 38.95 -2.78 11.04
N ASP A 15 38.68 -1.86 11.97
CA ASP A 15 37.98 -0.62 11.68
C ASP A 15 38.79 0.23 10.68
N ASN A 16 38.21 0.48 9.50
CA ASN A 16 38.79 1.37 8.52
C ASN A 16 38.59 2.85 8.91
N HIS A 17 39.32 3.75 8.27
CA HIS A 17 39.37 5.16 8.66
C HIS A 17 38.01 5.86 8.61
N LEU A 18 37.21 5.60 7.57
CA LEU A 18 35.84 6.11 7.42
C LEU A 18 34.92 5.68 8.58
N SER A 19 34.95 4.39 8.94
CA SER A 19 34.12 3.86 10.03
C SER A 19 34.44 4.51 11.37
N LYS A 20 35.73 4.79 11.64
CA LYS A 20 36.15 5.44 12.90
C LYS A 20 35.66 6.89 12.96
N GLN A 21 35.83 7.65 11.88
CA GLN A 21 35.37 9.03 11.82
C GLN A 21 33.84 9.10 11.98
N ALA A 22 33.10 8.24 11.26
CA ALA A 22 31.65 8.16 11.39
C ALA A 22 31.20 7.80 12.83
N ALA A 23 31.92 6.91 13.52
CA ALA A 23 31.62 6.56 14.91
C ALA A 23 31.87 7.72 15.91
N GLU A 24 32.75 8.66 15.57
CA GLU A 24 33.02 9.85 16.39
C GLU A 24 32.02 10.98 16.11
N ILE A 25 31.53 11.08 14.86
CA ILE A 25 30.71 12.21 14.40
C ILE A 25 29.20 11.93 14.56
N ILE A 26 28.72 10.72 14.28
CA ILE A 26 27.28 10.43 14.19
C ILE A 26 26.62 10.42 15.58
N ASP A 27 25.63 11.28 15.77
CA ASP A 27 24.64 11.29 16.86
C ASP A 27 23.20 11.24 16.30
N GLU A 28 22.20 11.36 17.18
CA GLU A 28 20.78 11.21 16.83
C GLU A 28 20.28 12.25 15.80
N ASP A 29 20.92 13.42 15.72
CA ASP A 29 20.52 14.52 14.84
C ASP A 29 21.41 14.65 13.58
N THR A 30 22.44 13.81 13.45
CA THR A 30 23.45 13.93 12.40
C THR A 30 22.89 13.53 11.03
N THR A 31 22.89 14.46 10.07
CA THR A 31 22.53 14.20 8.66
C THR A 31 23.77 14.06 7.78
N TRP A 32 23.59 13.70 6.50
CA TRP A 32 24.68 13.70 5.52
C TRP A 32 25.31 15.08 5.28
N VAL A 33 24.54 16.16 5.45
CA VAL A 33 25.05 17.54 5.33
C VAL A 33 26.05 17.84 6.45
N ASP A 34 25.85 17.24 7.63
CA ASP A 34 26.75 17.37 8.79
C ASP A 34 27.94 16.41 8.71
N LEU A 35 27.69 15.18 8.27
CA LEU A 35 28.69 14.10 8.23
C LEU A 35 29.72 14.29 7.10
N ALA A 36 29.26 14.55 5.87
CA ALA A 36 30.14 14.53 4.68
C ALA A 36 31.30 15.54 4.72
N PRO A 37 31.11 16.79 5.20
CA PRO A 37 32.21 17.75 5.30
C PRO A 37 33.31 17.33 6.28
N GLN A 38 32.96 16.52 7.28
CA GLN A 38 33.85 16.07 8.35
C GLN A 38 34.59 14.77 8.00
N LEU A 39 34.14 14.03 6.99
CA LEU A 39 34.81 12.83 6.52
C LEU A 39 36.10 13.17 5.75
N ASP A 40 37.27 12.84 6.30
CA ASP A 40 38.55 12.90 5.59
C ASP A 40 38.70 11.68 4.68
N VAL A 41 38.50 11.91 3.38
CA VAL A 41 38.60 10.90 2.32
C VAL A 41 39.87 11.04 1.49
N ALA A 42 40.72 12.05 1.75
CA ALA A 42 41.93 12.31 0.96
C ALA A 42 42.92 11.13 1.04
N PHE A 43 42.90 10.39 2.16
CA PHE A 43 43.68 9.16 2.33
C PHE A 43 43.45 8.10 1.25
N TYR A 44 42.30 8.14 0.57
CA TYR A 44 41.93 7.17 -0.46
C TYR A 44 42.20 7.64 -1.90
N GLU A 45 42.65 8.89 -2.09
CA GLU A 45 42.86 9.48 -3.41
C GLU A 45 43.93 8.72 -4.22
N ASP A 46 45.04 8.34 -3.56
CA ASP A 46 46.13 7.54 -4.16
C ASP A 46 45.72 6.11 -4.57
N GLN A 47 44.52 5.68 -4.19
CA GLN A 47 43.96 4.35 -4.49
C GLN A 47 42.91 4.40 -5.61
N GLU A 48 42.64 5.57 -6.20
CA GLU A 48 41.77 5.69 -7.36
C GLU A 48 42.26 4.81 -8.52
N GLY A 49 41.36 4.02 -9.11
CA GLY A 49 41.69 3.09 -10.20
C GLY A 49 41.92 3.77 -11.56
N HIS A 50 41.71 5.09 -11.65
CA HIS A 50 41.86 5.84 -12.89
C HIS A 50 43.28 6.42 -13.06
N PRO A 51 43.83 6.44 -14.28
CA PRO A 51 45.16 7.00 -14.53
C PRO A 51 45.15 8.54 -14.52
N GLU A 52 46.16 9.15 -13.89
CA GLU A 52 46.34 10.59 -13.61
C GLU A 52 46.18 11.58 -14.80
N TRP A 53 46.08 11.11 -16.04
CA TRP A 53 46.08 11.95 -17.27
C TRP A 53 44.69 12.22 -17.86
N ARG A 54 43.60 11.82 -17.21
CA ARG A 54 42.23 12.16 -17.62
C ARG A 54 41.69 13.30 -16.75
N ASP A 55 41.31 14.42 -17.37
CA ASP A 55 40.50 15.46 -16.73
C ASP A 55 39.12 14.87 -16.37
N GLY A 56 38.98 14.44 -15.12
CA GLY A 56 37.77 13.86 -14.56
C GLY A 56 37.26 14.69 -13.39
N THR A 57 35.98 14.51 -13.06
CA THR A 57 35.33 15.13 -11.90
C THR A 57 36.12 14.85 -10.61
N PRO A 58 36.31 15.83 -9.70
CA PRO A 58 37.23 15.69 -8.57
C PRO A 58 36.96 14.44 -7.69
N PHE A 59 38.03 13.85 -7.14
CA PHE A 59 37.96 12.59 -6.36
C PHE A 59 36.98 12.70 -5.19
N ARG A 60 37.18 13.68 -4.30
CA ARG A 60 36.40 13.84 -3.06
C ARG A 60 34.87 13.94 -3.30
N PRO A 61 34.35 14.87 -4.12
CA PRO A 61 32.92 14.98 -4.37
C PRO A 61 32.30 13.70 -4.93
N MET A 62 33.00 13.04 -5.88
CA MET A 62 32.50 11.80 -6.47
C MET A 62 32.58 10.61 -5.53
N PHE A 63 33.62 10.52 -4.71
CA PHE A 63 33.77 9.45 -3.73
C PHE A 63 32.74 9.58 -2.59
N LEU A 64 32.47 10.80 -2.11
CA LEU A 64 31.41 11.04 -1.12
C LEU A 64 30.03 10.74 -1.70
N ALA A 65 29.73 11.16 -2.93
CA ALA A 65 28.48 10.81 -3.60
C ALA A 65 28.31 9.30 -3.79
N TYR A 66 29.40 8.58 -4.09
CA TYR A 66 29.41 7.12 -4.20
C TYR A 66 29.13 6.44 -2.86
N VAL A 67 29.82 6.85 -1.79
CA VAL A 67 29.60 6.31 -0.43
C VAL A 67 28.19 6.65 0.08
N TRP A 68 27.71 7.88 -0.14
CA TRP A 68 26.36 8.31 0.20
C TRP A 68 25.31 7.46 -0.50
N ALA A 69 25.39 7.32 -1.83
CA ALA A 69 24.46 6.52 -2.60
C ALA A 69 24.46 5.07 -2.13
N LEU A 70 25.64 4.53 -1.78
CA LEU A 70 25.74 3.20 -1.18
C LEU A 70 25.14 3.13 0.23
N VAL A 71 25.30 4.11 1.11
CA VAL A 71 24.72 4.08 2.47
C VAL A 71 23.20 4.26 2.43
N GLU A 72 22.70 5.19 1.63
CA GLU A 72 21.28 5.50 1.45
C GLU A 72 20.56 4.53 0.51
N ASP A 73 21.31 3.63 -0.14
CA ASP A 73 20.79 2.67 -1.14
C ASP A 73 20.08 3.36 -2.32
N GLU A 74 20.63 4.50 -2.75
CA GLU A 74 20.18 5.29 -3.89
C GLU A 74 20.89 4.82 -5.18
N SER A 75 20.21 4.96 -6.32
CA SER A 75 20.79 4.62 -7.63
C SER A 75 21.95 5.55 -7.97
N PHE A 76 23.04 5.00 -8.52
CA PHE A 76 24.17 5.80 -8.99
C PHE A 76 23.79 6.70 -10.18
N SER A 77 22.96 6.21 -11.12
CA SER A 77 22.49 7.05 -12.24
C SER A 77 21.63 8.21 -11.76
N GLY A 78 20.93 8.06 -10.63
CA GLY A 78 20.09 9.09 -10.02
C GLY A 78 20.85 10.12 -9.17
N ILE A 79 22.16 9.97 -8.98
CA ILE A 79 22.98 10.93 -8.19
C ILE A 79 22.81 12.38 -8.70
N PRO A 80 22.92 12.69 -10.01
CA PRO A 80 22.80 14.06 -10.49
C PRO A 80 21.48 14.72 -10.11
N ASP A 81 20.35 14.05 -10.37
CA ASP A 81 19.02 14.56 -10.07
C ASP A 81 18.83 14.78 -8.56
N ARG A 82 19.34 13.87 -7.72
CA ARG A 82 19.26 14.01 -6.26
C ARG A 82 20.12 15.14 -5.71
N LEU A 83 21.27 15.41 -6.33
CA LEU A 83 22.12 16.54 -5.96
C LEU A 83 21.55 17.87 -6.46
N GLU A 84 20.86 17.88 -7.60
CA GLU A 84 20.12 19.04 -8.10
C GLU A 84 18.95 19.39 -7.17
N ASP A 85 18.20 18.39 -6.71
CA ASP A 85 17.10 18.54 -5.75
C ASP A 85 17.58 18.90 -4.32
N GLN A 86 18.85 18.65 -3.99
CA GLN A 86 19.44 18.90 -2.66
C GLN A 86 20.77 19.67 -2.74
N PRO A 87 20.73 20.99 -3.01
CA PRO A 87 21.94 21.80 -3.20
C PRO A 87 22.88 21.82 -1.98
N GLU A 88 22.33 21.76 -0.77
CA GLU A 88 23.12 21.72 0.48
C GLU A 88 23.93 20.43 0.61
N LEU A 89 23.38 19.30 0.15
CA LEU A 89 24.06 18.01 0.09
C LEU A 89 25.17 18.01 -0.97
N ALA A 90 24.88 18.56 -2.15
CA ALA A 90 25.88 18.73 -3.22
C ALA A 90 27.07 19.59 -2.74
N GLN A 91 26.78 20.68 -2.04
CA GLN A 91 27.80 21.54 -1.44
C GLN A 91 28.59 20.80 -0.34
N ALA A 92 27.92 19.98 0.48
CA ALA A 92 28.57 19.18 1.52
C ALA A 92 29.56 18.15 0.94
N PHE A 93 29.27 17.59 -0.24
CA PHE A 93 30.20 16.72 -0.96
C PHE A 93 31.35 17.49 -1.63
N GLY A 94 31.14 18.79 -1.91
CA GLY A 94 32.12 19.67 -2.54
C GLY A 94 31.89 19.90 -4.04
N PHE A 95 30.66 19.71 -4.53
CA PHE A 95 30.28 20.15 -5.87
C PHE A 95 29.97 21.64 -5.91
N GLU A 96 30.26 22.29 -7.03
CA GLU A 96 29.79 23.65 -7.32
C GLU A 96 28.38 23.58 -7.94
N ALA A 97 27.52 24.55 -7.61
CA ALA A 97 26.10 24.52 -7.99
C ALA A 97 25.85 24.50 -9.52
N ASP A 98 26.79 25.01 -10.31
CA ASP A 98 26.77 25.03 -11.77
C ASP A 98 27.62 23.92 -12.41
N ASN A 99 28.19 23.01 -11.60
CA ASN A 99 29.12 21.97 -12.05
C ASN A 99 28.85 20.62 -11.34
N LEU A 100 27.60 20.14 -11.45
CA LEU A 100 27.20 18.81 -10.99
C LEU A 100 27.67 17.71 -11.98
N PRO A 101 27.90 16.47 -11.51
CA PRO A 101 28.28 15.38 -12.39
C PRO A 101 27.12 14.99 -13.31
N SER A 102 27.43 14.64 -14.54
CA SER A 102 26.39 14.12 -15.46
C SER A 102 25.97 12.69 -15.09
N GLU A 103 24.78 12.28 -15.50
CA GLU A 103 24.30 10.89 -15.40
C GLU A 103 25.30 9.90 -16.03
N SER A 104 25.91 10.30 -17.15
CA SER A 104 26.97 9.54 -17.81
C SER A 104 28.15 9.30 -16.89
N THR A 105 28.55 10.29 -16.09
CA THR A 105 29.66 10.21 -15.13
C THR A 105 29.32 9.30 -13.95
N CYS A 106 28.07 9.34 -13.49
CA CYS A 106 27.60 8.55 -12.36
C CYS A 106 27.14 7.13 -12.73
N LYS A 107 27.31 6.70 -13.99
CA LYS A 107 26.98 5.33 -14.39
C LYS A 107 27.70 4.31 -13.48
N PRO A 108 27.00 3.25 -13.00
CA PRO A 108 27.58 2.25 -12.12
C PRO A 108 28.91 1.68 -12.60
N VAL A 109 28.99 1.34 -13.89
CA VAL A 109 30.23 0.81 -14.51
C VAL A 109 31.40 1.76 -14.33
N ARG A 110 31.18 3.08 -14.42
CA ARG A 110 32.25 4.08 -14.27
C ARG A 110 32.65 4.28 -12.82
N LEU A 111 31.69 4.38 -11.89
CA LEU A 111 32.00 4.56 -10.47
C LEU A 111 32.66 3.31 -9.88
N ASN A 112 32.19 2.13 -10.26
CA ASN A 112 32.79 0.88 -9.79
C ASN A 112 34.17 0.64 -10.40
N ASP A 113 34.39 0.95 -11.68
CA ASP A 113 35.74 0.90 -12.29
C ASP A 113 36.69 1.89 -11.58
N ARG A 114 36.22 3.13 -11.39
CA ARG A 114 36.97 4.21 -10.74
C ARG A 114 37.37 3.89 -9.30
N PHE A 115 36.49 3.28 -8.51
CA PHE A 115 36.71 2.98 -7.09
C PHE A 115 36.94 1.49 -6.80
N SER A 116 37.26 0.70 -7.82
CA SER A 116 37.46 -0.77 -7.73
C SER A 116 38.47 -1.18 -6.65
N ASN A 117 39.59 -0.46 -6.53
CA ASN A 117 40.60 -0.72 -5.49
C ASN A 117 40.11 -0.41 -4.06
N LEU A 118 39.02 0.34 -3.92
CA LEU A 118 38.44 0.78 -2.65
C LEU A 118 37.18 -0.02 -2.27
N GLU A 119 36.73 -0.96 -3.11
CA GLU A 119 35.46 -1.67 -2.96
C GLU A 119 35.31 -2.32 -1.57
N THR A 120 36.32 -3.08 -1.12
CA THR A 120 36.28 -3.74 0.20
C THR A 120 36.22 -2.71 1.34
N THR A 121 36.97 -1.62 1.21
CA THR A 121 37.00 -0.54 2.20
C THR A 121 35.65 0.16 2.29
N VAL A 122 35.09 0.54 1.14
CA VAL A 122 33.79 1.22 1.07
C VAL A 122 32.69 0.31 1.60
N LYS A 123 32.68 -0.97 1.26
CA LYS A 123 31.69 -1.93 1.75
C LYS A 123 31.68 -2.03 3.28
N VAL A 124 32.86 -2.16 3.91
CA VAL A 124 32.98 -2.19 5.37
C VAL A 124 32.55 -0.86 5.99
N ALA A 125 32.89 0.28 5.37
CA ALA A 125 32.48 1.59 5.84
C ALA A 125 30.95 1.76 5.79
N VAL A 126 30.33 1.38 4.68
CA VAL A 126 28.88 1.45 4.46
C VAL A 126 28.12 0.63 5.51
N GLU A 127 28.50 -0.63 5.71
CA GLU A 127 27.89 -1.51 6.71
C GLU A 127 28.02 -0.94 8.14
N ARG A 128 29.16 -0.31 8.45
CA ARG A 128 29.40 0.28 9.78
C ARG A 128 28.67 1.58 9.99
N ILE A 129 28.69 2.49 9.03
CA ILE A 129 27.94 3.76 9.08
C ILE A 129 26.47 3.46 9.33
N ARG A 130 25.85 2.56 8.55
CA ARG A 130 24.45 2.14 8.74
C ARG A 130 24.19 1.59 10.13
N ASN A 131 25.08 0.74 10.66
CA ASN A 131 24.92 0.17 12.00
C ASN A 131 25.04 1.21 13.11
N ILE A 132 25.99 2.14 13.01
CA ILE A 132 26.19 3.23 13.98
C ILE A 132 24.97 4.15 13.98
N SER A 133 24.51 4.57 12.79
CA SER A 133 23.31 5.39 12.64
C SER A 133 22.10 4.73 13.27
N ARG A 134 21.87 3.43 13.00
CA ARG A 134 20.79 2.66 13.60
C ARG A 134 20.88 2.59 15.13
N GLN A 135 22.07 2.35 15.67
CA GLN A 135 22.28 2.27 17.13
C GLN A 135 22.06 3.62 17.83
N ARG A 136 22.32 4.72 17.13
CA ARG A 136 22.28 6.08 17.68
C ARG A 136 21.05 6.88 17.28
N GLY A 137 20.16 6.32 16.46
CA GLY A 137 18.93 6.97 16.02
C GLY A 137 19.12 8.02 14.91
N ALA A 138 20.29 8.08 14.28
CA ALA A 138 20.59 9.07 13.24
C ALA A 138 19.79 8.81 11.94
N PRO A 139 19.38 9.86 11.21
CA PRO A 139 18.64 9.77 9.94
C PRO A 139 19.48 9.34 8.73
N ILE A 140 20.54 8.54 8.95
CA ILE A 140 21.52 8.11 7.93
C ILE A 140 21.39 6.61 7.68
N GLY A 141 21.17 6.23 6.42
CA GLY A 141 21.12 4.86 5.94
C GLY A 141 19.69 4.35 5.71
N TYR A 142 19.53 3.55 4.66
CA TYR A 142 18.26 2.87 4.39
C TYR A 142 17.95 1.78 5.44
N THR A 143 16.69 1.70 5.89
CA THR A 143 16.27 0.64 6.82
C THR A 143 15.75 -0.56 6.03
N LEU A 144 16.52 -1.66 5.98
CA LEU A 144 15.99 -2.97 5.59
C LEU A 144 15.11 -3.49 6.74
N VAL A 145 13.80 -3.32 6.63
CA VAL A 145 12.84 -4.00 7.50
C VAL A 145 12.50 -5.35 6.85
N ASP A 146 13.19 -6.41 7.28
CA ASP A 146 12.66 -7.77 7.57
C ASP A 146 13.72 -8.86 7.34
N ALA A 147 14.21 -9.47 8.42
CA ALA A 147 14.64 -10.88 8.50
C ALA A 147 15.15 -11.26 9.91
N VAL A 148 14.38 -11.05 10.98
CA VAL A 148 14.58 -11.79 12.24
C VAL A 148 13.24 -11.97 12.96
N GLU A 149 12.60 -13.12 12.77
CA GLU A 149 11.86 -13.71 13.89
C GLU A 149 12.87 -14.18 14.95
N SER A 150 12.48 -14.04 16.22
CA SER A 150 13.18 -14.46 17.44
C SER A 150 14.56 -13.82 17.69
N ASP A 151 14.59 -12.86 18.60
CA ASP A 151 14.85 -13.20 20.00
C ASP A 151 14.33 -12.09 20.91
N ALA A 152 13.36 -12.47 21.73
CA ALA A 152 13.01 -11.71 22.91
C ALA A 152 14.19 -11.83 23.88
N ASP A 153 14.89 -10.74 24.13
CA ASP A 153 15.43 -10.46 25.46
C ASP A 153 15.83 -8.99 25.58
N GLY A 154 15.19 -8.31 26.54
CA GLY A 154 15.81 -7.19 27.24
C GLY A 154 15.49 -5.77 26.77
N GLU A 155 14.21 -5.37 26.70
CA GLU A 155 13.83 -3.98 26.97
C GLU A 155 12.77 -3.96 28.08
N GLU A 156 12.87 -3.00 28.99
CA GLU A 156 11.93 -2.75 30.10
C GLU A 156 10.54 -2.34 29.57
N GLY A 157 9.84 -3.27 28.94
CA GLY A 157 8.49 -3.12 28.43
C GLY A 157 7.45 -3.43 29.50
N ILE A 158 6.35 -2.68 29.48
CA ILE A 158 5.14 -2.97 30.24
C ILE A 158 4.72 -4.43 29.99
N SER A 159 4.40 -5.20 31.04
CA SER A 159 4.00 -6.60 30.87
C SER A 159 2.84 -6.75 29.89
N GLN A 160 2.83 -7.80 29.06
CA GLN A 160 1.75 -8.09 28.09
C GLN A 160 0.35 -7.96 28.71
N ARG A 161 0.17 -8.39 29.96
CA ARG A 161 -1.10 -8.24 30.68
C ARG A 161 -1.53 -6.79 30.87
N THR A 162 -0.59 -5.91 31.20
CA THR A 162 -0.84 -4.50 31.46
C THR A 162 -1.09 -3.77 30.14
N GLU A 163 -0.32 -4.10 29.10
CA GLU A 163 -0.54 -3.63 27.74
C GLU A 163 -1.94 -4.02 27.23
N GLN A 164 -2.34 -5.28 27.37
CA GLN A 164 -3.69 -5.75 26.98
C GLN A 164 -4.82 -5.05 27.74
N ARG A 165 -4.57 -4.67 29.01
CA ARG A 165 -5.51 -3.89 29.81
C ARG A 165 -5.64 -2.45 29.30
N LEU A 166 -4.52 -1.83 28.93
CA LEU A 166 -4.49 -0.48 28.35
C LEU A 166 -5.18 -0.47 26.98
N LEU A 167 -4.84 -1.40 26.08
CA LEU A 167 -5.52 -1.58 24.79
C LEU A 167 -7.04 -1.72 24.97
N ARG A 168 -7.49 -2.52 25.96
CA ARG A 168 -8.93 -2.69 26.23
C ARG A 168 -9.61 -1.41 26.71
N LYS A 169 -9.00 -0.70 27.65
CA LYS A 169 -9.59 0.51 28.24
C LYS A 169 -9.62 1.63 27.19
N THR A 170 -8.46 1.94 26.62
CA THR A 170 -8.28 3.02 25.66
C THR A 170 -9.04 2.75 24.36
N GLY A 171 -9.06 1.51 23.87
CA GLY A 171 -9.79 1.20 22.63
C GLY A 171 -11.29 1.38 22.72
N LYS A 172 -11.88 1.13 23.89
CA LYS A 172 -13.30 1.45 24.14
C LYS A 172 -13.55 2.96 24.20
N GLU A 173 -12.63 3.75 24.74
CA GLU A 173 -12.73 5.21 24.77
C GLU A 173 -12.66 5.80 23.35
N VAL A 174 -11.66 5.37 22.56
CA VAL A 174 -11.52 5.77 21.15
C VAL A 174 -12.76 5.39 20.35
N LEU A 175 -13.27 4.17 20.53
CA LEU A 175 -14.48 3.70 19.83
C LEU A 175 -15.69 4.60 20.09
N ARG A 176 -15.94 5.00 21.35
CA ARG A 176 -17.05 5.91 21.70
C ARG A 176 -16.91 7.26 21.01
N GLU A 177 -15.71 7.82 20.99
CA GLU A 177 -15.45 9.08 20.30
C GLU A 177 -15.69 8.95 18.79
N MET A 178 -15.27 7.84 18.19
CA MET A 178 -15.48 7.59 16.76
C MET A 178 -16.95 7.42 16.40
N LYS A 179 -17.76 6.77 17.25
CA LYS A 179 -19.21 6.65 17.03
C LYS A 179 -19.87 8.02 16.90
N THR A 180 -19.55 8.95 17.80
CA THR A 180 -20.11 10.32 17.77
C THR A 180 -19.66 11.20 16.59
N THR A 181 -18.75 10.69 15.76
CA THR A 181 -18.14 11.46 14.67
C THR A 181 -18.41 10.88 13.28
N VAL A 182 -18.30 9.57 13.10
CA VAL A 182 -18.40 8.93 11.78
C VAL A 182 -19.84 8.59 11.44
N ILE A 183 -20.59 7.98 12.36
CA ILE A 183 -21.97 7.56 12.10
C ILE A 183 -22.89 8.78 11.84
N PRO A 184 -22.88 9.85 12.67
CA PRO A 184 -23.71 11.03 12.42
C PRO A 184 -23.33 11.83 11.16
N SER A 185 -22.20 11.49 10.52
CA SER A 185 -21.81 12.11 9.26
C SER A 185 -22.46 11.45 8.04
N MET A 186 -23.18 10.35 8.26
CA MET A 186 -24.00 9.66 7.27
C MET A 186 -25.47 9.87 7.62
N SER A 187 -26.32 9.98 6.60
CA SER A 187 -27.78 10.05 6.75
C SER A 187 -28.41 9.22 5.66
N LEU A 188 -29.35 8.37 6.05
CA LEU A 188 -30.22 7.67 5.11
C LEU A 188 -31.46 8.51 4.82
N PRO A 189 -32.13 8.33 3.66
CA PRO A 189 -33.41 8.94 3.38
C PRO A 189 -34.42 8.64 4.49
N GLN A 190 -35.17 9.66 4.89
CA GLN A 190 -36.26 9.56 5.84
C GLN A 190 -37.47 10.37 5.34
N PRO A 191 -38.70 10.00 5.72
CA PRO A 191 -39.90 10.75 5.37
C PRO A 191 -39.90 12.16 6.01
N ASP A 192 -40.71 13.08 5.46
CA ASP A 192 -40.78 14.49 5.89
C ASP A 192 -41.08 14.70 7.40
N ASN A 193 -41.70 13.72 8.05
CA ASN A 193 -41.94 13.70 9.48
C ASN A 193 -41.34 12.43 10.08
N PRO A 194 -40.01 12.39 10.26
CA PRO A 194 -39.30 11.20 10.69
C PRO A 194 -39.70 10.82 12.12
N ILE A 195 -39.83 9.52 12.34
CA ILE A 195 -40.17 8.95 13.65
C ILE A 195 -38.89 8.51 14.38
N TYR A 196 -37.85 8.18 13.64
CA TYR A 196 -36.55 7.71 14.13
C TYR A 196 -35.52 8.84 14.05
N ASP A 197 -34.50 8.81 14.91
CA ASP A 197 -33.38 9.74 14.80
C ASP A 197 -32.53 9.43 13.54
N ASP A 198 -31.78 10.44 13.05
CA ASP A 198 -31.03 10.38 11.79
C ASP A 198 -30.05 9.18 11.69
N ASP A 199 -29.54 8.70 12.82
CA ASP A 199 -28.56 7.62 12.89
C ASP A 199 -29.12 6.24 13.27
N GLU A 200 -30.39 6.11 13.65
CA GLU A 200 -30.93 4.83 14.14
C GLU A 200 -30.90 3.72 13.07
N LEU A 201 -31.14 4.07 11.80
CA LEU A 201 -31.03 3.13 10.69
C LEU A 201 -29.58 2.67 10.46
N LEU A 202 -28.60 3.55 10.68
CA LEU A 202 -27.18 3.21 10.58
C LEU A 202 -26.71 2.40 11.78
N VAL A 203 -27.32 2.62 12.95
CA VAL A 203 -27.13 1.77 14.13
C VAL A 203 -27.68 0.37 13.86
N LEU A 204 -28.87 0.25 13.26
CA LEU A 204 -29.43 -1.05 12.83
C LEU A 204 -28.49 -1.76 11.86
N GLU A 205 -28.02 -1.07 10.82
CA GLU A 205 -27.06 -1.63 9.86
C GLU A 205 -25.78 -2.11 10.58
N ALA A 206 -25.27 -1.32 11.53
CA ALA A 206 -24.11 -1.72 12.31
C ALA A 206 -24.40 -2.97 13.16
N ILE A 207 -25.59 -3.11 13.75
CA ILE A 207 -26.00 -4.32 14.47
C ILE A 207 -26.02 -5.52 13.52
N ALA A 208 -26.67 -5.41 12.36
CA ALA A 208 -26.76 -6.50 11.37
C ALA A 208 -25.37 -6.94 10.87
N ALA A 209 -24.47 -5.98 10.64
CA ALA A 209 -23.08 -6.26 10.31
C ALA A 209 -22.29 -6.96 11.43
N LEU A 210 -22.60 -6.64 12.69
CA LEU A 210 -21.91 -7.21 13.86
C LEU A 210 -22.34 -8.64 14.19
N THR A 211 -23.59 -8.96 13.92
CA THR A 211 -24.19 -10.26 14.23
C THR A 211 -24.20 -11.21 13.04
N ASP A 212 -23.66 -10.78 11.89
CA ASP A 212 -23.71 -11.52 10.62
C ASP A 212 -25.17 -11.92 10.29
N SER A 213 -26.10 -10.99 10.52
CA SER A 213 -27.54 -11.22 10.40
C SER A 213 -28.16 -10.41 9.27
N ALA A 214 -29.34 -10.84 8.81
CA ALA A 214 -30.15 -10.01 7.93
C ALA A 214 -30.63 -8.75 8.66
N ALA A 215 -30.98 -7.71 7.89
CA ALA A 215 -31.55 -6.48 8.41
C ALA A 215 -32.78 -6.74 9.32
N ASN A 216 -33.62 -7.71 8.99
CA ASN A 216 -34.80 -8.05 9.80
C ASN A 216 -34.42 -8.56 11.20
N ASP A 217 -33.46 -9.47 11.28
CA ASP A 217 -32.97 -9.98 12.57
C ASP A 217 -32.24 -8.87 13.35
N GLY A 218 -31.51 -7.99 12.65
CA GLY A 218 -30.88 -6.81 13.24
C GLY A 218 -31.89 -5.83 13.83
N GLY A 219 -33.03 -5.62 13.15
CA GLY A 219 -34.14 -4.80 13.66
C GLY A 219 -34.83 -5.42 14.88
N ILE A 220 -35.02 -6.75 14.90
CA ILE A 220 -35.55 -7.44 16.09
C ILE A 220 -34.60 -7.26 17.28
N GLN A 221 -33.30 -7.43 17.06
CA GLN A 221 -32.31 -7.26 18.13
C GLN A 221 -32.26 -5.82 18.64
N LEU A 222 -32.34 -4.83 17.75
CA LEU A 222 -32.46 -3.42 18.13
C LEU A 222 -33.70 -3.18 19.00
N GLY A 223 -34.83 -3.80 18.65
CA GLY A 223 -36.06 -3.73 19.44
C GLY A 223 -35.95 -4.39 20.81
N ASP A 224 -35.37 -5.59 20.89
CA ASP A 224 -35.12 -6.30 22.16
C ASP A 224 -34.23 -5.46 23.11
N GLU A 225 -33.34 -4.64 22.54
CA GLU A 225 -32.44 -3.76 23.30
C GLU A 225 -33.11 -2.42 23.68
N LYS A 226 -33.83 -1.78 22.75
CA LYS A 226 -34.47 -0.47 22.94
C LYS A 226 -35.75 -0.53 23.78
N ASN A 227 -36.52 -1.60 23.61
CA ASN A 227 -37.76 -1.86 24.34
C ASN A 227 -37.76 -3.27 24.97
N PRO A 228 -36.95 -3.51 26.04
CA PRO A 228 -36.72 -4.85 26.59
C PRO A 228 -37.90 -5.45 27.36
N ASP A 229 -38.92 -4.65 27.71
CA ASP A 229 -40.14 -5.09 28.40
C ASP A 229 -41.37 -4.46 27.73
N PRO A 230 -41.72 -4.86 26.50
CA PRO A 230 -42.72 -4.18 25.69
C PRO A 230 -44.13 -4.42 26.26
N GLU A 231 -44.92 -3.36 26.41
CA GLU A 231 -46.30 -3.45 26.84
C GLU A 231 -47.25 -3.74 25.65
N PRO A 232 -48.29 -4.58 25.81
CA PRO A 232 -49.29 -4.77 24.79
C PRO A 232 -50.01 -3.46 24.43
N GLY A 233 -49.67 -2.89 23.27
CA GLY A 233 -50.21 -1.62 22.79
C GLY A 233 -49.17 -0.52 22.62
N ASP A 234 -47.92 -0.77 22.99
CA ASP A 234 -46.80 0.12 22.66
C ASP A 234 -46.78 0.40 21.15
N PRO A 235 -46.59 1.66 20.74
CA PRO A 235 -46.39 1.98 19.35
C PRO A 235 -45.15 1.26 18.81
N PHE A 236 -45.25 0.72 17.59
CA PHE A 236 -44.16 -0.04 16.95
C PHE A 236 -42.81 0.69 16.91
N TYR A 237 -42.79 2.03 16.92
CA TYR A 237 -41.55 2.80 16.88
C TYR A 237 -40.77 2.82 18.20
N GLU A 238 -41.38 2.40 19.32
CA GLU A 238 -40.67 2.24 20.60
C GLU A 238 -39.60 1.15 20.48
N ASP A 239 -39.82 0.16 19.60
CA ASP A 239 -38.87 -0.92 19.28
C ASP A 239 -37.77 -0.45 18.31
N GLY A 240 -37.80 0.82 17.87
CA GLY A 240 -36.87 1.35 16.87
C GLY A 240 -37.21 0.94 15.44
N PRO A 241 -36.35 1.29 14.45
CA PRO A 241 -36.61 0.95 13.06
C PRO A 241 -36.58 -0.55 12.82
N SER A 242 -37.39 -1.01 11.86
CA SER A 242 -37.37 -2.40 11.42
C SER A 242 -36.32 -2.62 10.34
N GLY A 243 -35.95 -3.89 10.11
CA GLY A 243 -35.13 -4.25 8.96
C GLY A 243 -35.75 -3.87 7.63
N GLU A 244 -37.08 -3.95 7.51
CA GLU A 244 -37.81 -3.50 6.31
C GLU A 244 -37.64 -2.00 6.11
N THR A 245 -37.77 -1.19 7.16
CA THR A 245 -37.55 0.26 7.08
C THR A 245 -36.13 0.60 6.65
N LEU A 246 -35.11 -0.13 7.14
CA LEU A 246 -33.73 0.03 6.67
C LEU A 246 -33.60 -0.29 5.18
N LEU A 247 -34.13 -1.43 4.75
CA LEU A 247 -34.03 -1.86 3.36
C LEU A 247 -34.76 -0.90 2.40
N GLU A 248 -35.93 -0.41 2.78
CA GLU A 248 -36.68 0.62 2.02
C GLU A 248 -35.86 1.91 1.91
N ALA A 249 -35.30 2.41 3.01
CA ALA A 249 -34.48 3.63 3.00
C ALA A 249 -33.23 3.48 2.11
N ILE A 250 -32.60 2.31 2.08
CA ILE A 250 -31.47 2.03 1.18
C ILE A 250 -31.94 2.00 -0.29
N GLN A 251 -33.09 1.38 -0.58
CA GLN A 251 -33.64 1.28 -1.94
C GLN A 251 -34.09 2.63 -2.51
N GLU A 252 -34.49 3.58 -1.67
CA GLU A 252 -34.80 4.95 -2.10
C GLU A 252 -33.56 5.74 -2.55
N MET A 253 -32.35 5.29 -2.20
CA MET A 253 -31.11 5.92 -2.64
C MET A 253 -30.74 5.50 -4.06
N SER A 254 -30.24 6.44 -4.86
CA SER A 254 -29.55 6.07 -6.10
C SER A 254 -28.19 5.43 -5.79
N VAL A 255 -27.69 4.60 -6.71
CA VAL A 255 -26.35 4.00 -6.60
C VAL A 255 -25.25 5.05 -6.43
N GLU A 256 -25.30 6.19 -7.13
CA GLU A 256 -24.37 7.32 -6.88
C GLU A 256 -24.61 8.00 -5.54
N GLY A 257 -25.85 8.06 -5.06
CA GLY A 257 -26.19 8.55 -3.73
C GLY A 257 -25.48 7.73 -2.66
N ILE A 258 -25.59 6.41 -2.75
CA ILE A 258 -24.87 5.45 -1.89
C ILE A 258 -23.35 5.67 -2.05
N ALA A 259 -22.83 5.69 -3.28
CA ALA A 259 -21.38 5.87 -3.50
C ALA A 259 -20.84 7.18 -2.91
N LYS A 260 -21.57 8.29 -3.02
CA LYS A 260 -21.19 9.58 -2.42
C LYS A 260 -21.18 9.52 -0.90
N LEU A 261 -22.24 8.94 -0.31
CA LEU A 261 -22.38 8.79 1.14
C LEU A 261 -21.22 7.98 1.73
N LEU A 262 -20.97 6.78 1.19
CA LEU A 262 -19.97 5.88 1.74
C LEU A 262 -18.53 6.35 1.48
N ASN A 263 -18.23 6.94 0.31
CA ASN A 263 -16.91 7.54 0.09
C ASN A 263 -16.65 8.75 1.01
N PHE A 264 -17.69 9.52 1.35
CA PHE A 264 -17.57 10.58 2.35
C PHE A 264 -17.26 10.02 3.75
N ALA A 265 -17.91 8.92 4.15
CA ALA A 265 -17.62 8.23 5.41
C ALA A 265 -16.19 7.67 5.45
N LEU A 266 -15.73 7.01 4.38
CA LEU A 266 -14.35 6.53 4.24
C LEU A 266 -13.35 7.68 4.38
N ARG A 267 -13.58 8.81 3.71
CA ARG A 267 -12.77 10.03 3.86
C ARG A 267 -12.72 10.50 5.32
N LYS A 268 -13.84 10.50 6.04
CA LYS A 268 -13.88 10.89 7.46
C LYS A 268 -13.04 9.98 8.33
N THR A 269 -13.06 8.66 8.09
CA THR A 269 -12.23 7.72 8.86
C THR A 269 -10.73 8.00 8.66
N TYR A 270 -10.26 8.11 7.42
CA TYR A 270 -8.84 8.32 7.14
C TYR A 270 -8.34 9.72 7.56
N THR A 271 -9.13 10.77 7.33
CA THR A 271 -8.73 12.15 7.72
C THR A 271 -8.59 12.34 9.23
N ARG A 272 -9.12 11.44 10.06
CA ARG A 272 -8.90 11.41 11.51
C ARG A 272 -7.56 10.78 11.89
N ALA A 273 -7.10 9.78 11.13
CA ALA A 273 -5.76 9.21 11.30
C ALA A 273 -4.68 10.17 10.76
N LYS A 274 -4.94 10.83 9.62
CA LYS A 274 -3.97 11.58 8.82
C LYS A 274 -3.04 12.53 9.60
N PRO A 275 -3.50 13.42 10.49
CA PRO A 275 -2.59 14.32 11.21
C PRO A 275 -1.56 13.56 12.04
N ARG A 276 -2.00 12.48 12.70
CA ARG A 276 -1.13 11.67 13.55
C ARG A 276 -0.19 10.79 12.72
N LEU A 277 -0.66 10.30 11.57
CA LEU A 277 0.17 9.59 10.60
C LEU A 277 1.34 10.47 10.12
N GLN A 278 1.08 11.76 9.85
CA GLN A 278 2.11 12.74 9.45
C GLN A 278 3.12 13.03 10.58
N GLU A 279 2.67 13.11 11.84
CA GLU A 279 3.57 13.33 12.99
C GLU A 279 4.47 12.13 13.29
N LEU A 280 4.06 10.92 12.90
CA LEU A 280 4.84 9.69 13.07
C LEU A 280 5.87 9.47 11.95
N GLU A 281 6.03 10.45 11.07
CA GLU A 281 6.86 10.37 9.86
C GLU A 281 8.34 10.72 10.07
N ASN A 282 8.85 10.74 11.31
CA ASN A 282 10.24 11.12 11.55
C ASN A 282 11.24 10.23 10.78
N ASP A 283 11.93 10.89 9.86
CA ASP A 283 13.18 10.64 9.13
C ASP A 283 13.49 9.33 8.39
N ASN A 284 12.74 8.24 8.56
CA ASN A 284 13.11 6.95 7.93
C ASN A 284 12.11 6.35 6.93
N ARG A 285 11.36 7.18 6.18
CA ARG A 285 10.52 6.79 5.01
C ARG A 285 9.70 5.47 5.15
N SER A 286 9.33 5.02 6.35
CA SER A 286 8.93 3.62 6.57
C SER A 286 7.57 3.40 7.22
N ARG A 287 6.93 4.40 7.84
CA ARG A 287 5.71 4.12 8.62
C ARG A 287 4.43 4.61 7.96
N PHE A 288 4.35 5.88 7.59
CA PHE A 288 3.12 6.47 7.06
C PHE A 288 3.44 7.61 6.10
N GLY A 289 3.79 7.30 4.85
CA GLY A 289 4.33 8.31 3.94
C GLY A 289 3.36 9.46 3.62
N VAL A 290 3.85 10.72 3.57
CA VAL A 290 3.13 11.89 3.03
C VAL A 290 2.52 11.57 1.65
N ARG A 291 3.19 10.71 0.86
CA ARG A 291 2.66 10.16 -0.38
C ARG A 291 2.39 8.66 -0.23
N ALA A 292 1.14 8.25 -0.34
CA ALA A 292 0.68 6.89 -0.20
C ALA A 292 0.92 6.06 -1.46
N LYS A 293 1.25 4.78 -1.27
CA LYS A 293 1.06 3.77 -2.32
C LYS A 293 -0.42 3.36 -2.25
N ILE A 294 -1.09 3.25 -3.39
CA ILE A 294 -2.49 2.84 -3.47
C ILE A 294 -2.60 1.60 -4.33
N ALA A 295 -3.39 0.63 -3.88
CA ALA A 295 -3.80 -0.49 -4.69
C ALA A 295 -5.21 -0.28 -5.25
N LEU A 296 -5.39 -0.63 -6.52
CA LEU A 296 -6.68 -0.77 -7.17
C LEU A 296 -6.98 -2.26 -7.35
N ASP A 297 -8.20 -2.64 -7.01
CA ASP A 297 -8.61 -4.04 -7.04
C ASP A 297 -10.13 -4.15 -7.26
N ILE A 298 -10.57 -5.25 -7.86
CA ILE A 298 -11.97 -5.57 -8.12
C ILE A 298 -12.37 -6.80 -7.30
N THR A 299 -13.34 -6.63 -6.40
CA THR A 299 -13.91 -7.71 -5.59
C THR A 299 -15.27 -8.17 -6.14
N TYR A 300 -15.57 -9.44 -5.89
CA TYR A 300 -16.76 -10.13 -6.38
C TYR A 300 -17.63 -10.58 -5.19
N VAL A 301 -18.91 -10.24 -5.28
CA VAL A 301 -19.95 -10.67 -4.33
C VAL A 301 -20.91 -11.60 -5.05
N ALA A 302 -20.98 -12.86 -4.60
CA ALA A 302 -21.76 -13.91 -5.25
C ALA A 302 -23.26 -13.53 -5.35
N TYR A 303 -23.85 -13.85 -6.50
CA TYR A 303 -25.27 -13.72 -6.77
C TYR A 303 -25.85 -15.08 -7.16
N TYR A 304 -26.87 -15.53 -6.43
CA TYR A 304 -27.51 -16.84 -6.61
C TYR A 304 -28.95 -16.74 -7.14
N GLY A 305 -29.41 -15.54 -7.50
CA GLY A 305 -30.75 -15.35 -8.06
C GLY A 305 -30.83 -15.64 -9.55
N ASP A 306 -32.05 -15.65 -10.08
CA ASP A 306 -32.28 -15.71 -11.53
C ASP A 306 -31.73 -14.47 -12.23
N ARG A 307 -31.19 -14.66 -13.44
CA ARG A 307 -30.52 -13.62 -14.23
C ARG A 307 -31.46 -12.75 -15.04
N ASP A 308 -32.61 -13.30 -15.43
CA ASP A 308 -33.53 -12.63 -16.33
C ASP A 308 -33.91 -11.27 -15.72
N GLU A 309 -33.50 -10.19 -16.38
CA GLU A 309 -33.79 -8.77 -16.05
C GLU A 309 -32.81 -8.02 -15.10
N MET A 310 -31.65 -8.57 -14.71
CA MET A 310 -30.72 -7.87 -13.81
C MET A 310 -29.56 -7.15 -14.51
N ASP A 311 -29.58 -5.80 -14.53
CA ASP A 311 -28.57 -4.95 -15.19
C ASP A 311 -27.19 -4.99 -14.51
N TRP A 312 -27.12 -5.30 -13.21
CA TRP A 312 -25.89 -5.19 -12.40
C TRP A 312 -25.21 -6.54 -12.08
N VAL A 313 -25.66 -7.62 -12.71
CA VAL A 313 -25.12 -8.97 -12.49
C VAL A 313 -24.19 -9.36 -13.63
N GLN A 314 -22.99 -9.82 -13.27
CA GLN A 314 -21.92 -10.14 -14.21
C GLN A 314 -21.42 -11.58 -14.01
N GLY A 315 -20.84 -12.16 -15.05
CA GLY A 315 -20.17 -13.46 -14.94
C GLY A 315 -19.00 -13.39 -13.96
N ALA A 316 -18.89 -14.41 -13.11
CA ALA A 316 -17.77 -14.57 -12.20
C ALA A 316 -16.53 -15.13 -12.94
N PRO A 317 -15.32 -14.88 -12.41
CA PRO A 317 -14.11 -15.58 -12.85
C PRO A 317 -14.24 -17.12 -12.73
N GLU A 318 -13.56 -17.87 -13.61
CA GLU A 318 -13.67 -19.34 -13.71
C GLU A 318 -13.21 -20.08 -12.43
N ASP A 319 -12.34 -19.46 -11.62
CA ASP A 319 -11.84 -19.99 -10.35
C ASP A 319 -12.86 -19.83 -9.20
N LYS A 320 -13.98 -19.12 -9.42
CA LYS A 320 -15.01 -18.93 -8.39
C LYS A 320 -16.05 -20.05 -8.42
N GLY A 321 -16.46 -20.49 -7.23
CA GLY A 321 -17.50 -21.51 -7.04
C GLY A 321 -18.94 -21.04 -7.30
N TYR A 322 -19.13 -19.95 -8.05
CA TYR A 322 -20.43 -19.37 -8.40
C TYR A 322 -20.34 -18.77 -9.81
N ASP A 323 -21.43 -18.83 -10.57
CA ASP A 323 -21.44 -18.37 -11.97
C ASP A 323 -21.64 -16.86 -12.12
N TRP A 324 -22.30 -16.23 -11.15
CA TRP A 324 -22.75 -14.84 -11.22
C TRP A 324 -22.35 -14.05 -9.98
N CYS A 325 -22.04 -12.77 -10.18
CA CYS A 325 -21.64 -11.87 -9.10
C CYS A 325 -21.93 -10.40 -9.40
N HIS A 326 -21.91 -9.61 -8.35
CA HIS A 326 -21.70 -8.16 -8.44
C HIS A 326 -20.22 -7.86 -8.30
N LYS A 327 -19.74 -6.86 -9.06
CA LYS A 327 -18.36 -6.41 -9.00
C LYS A 327 -18.28 -5.03 -8.35
N PHE A 328 -17.37 -4.89 -7.39
CA PHE A 328 -17.09 -3.63 -6.72
C PHE A 328 -15.60 -3.35 -6.80
N ALA A 329 -15.23 -2.14 -7.18
CA ALA A 329 -13.83 -1.73 -7.24
C ALA A 329 -13.46 -0.93 -6.00
N THR A 330 -12.25 -1.12 -5.48
CA THR A 330 -11.76 -0.36 -4.33
C THR A 330 -10.38 0.24 -4.58
N ALA A 331 -10.11 1.36 -3.91
CA ALA A 331 -8.78 1.94 -3.77
C ALA A 331 -8.36 1.82 -2.31
N VAL A 332 -7.23 1.17 -2.05
CA VAL A 332 -6.74 0.87 -0.70
C VAL A 332 -5.34 1.42 -0.55
N ILE A 333 -5.03 2.11 0.54
CA ILE A 333 -3.65 2.49 0.84
C ILE A 333 -2.85 1.22 1.16
N VAL A 334 -1.64 1.10 0.63
CA VAL A 334 -0.76 -0.05 0.83
C VAL A 334 0.50 0.40 1.55
N GLY A 335 0.90 -0.39 2.54
CA GLY A 335 2.07 -0.13 3.37
C GLY A 335 1.91 -0.77 4.74
N GLN A 336 3.00 -0.83 5.50
CA GLN A 336 2.97 -1.43 6.82
C GLN A 336 1.93 -0.72 7.71
N ASN A 337 0.97 -1.47 8.26
CA ASN A 337 -0.13 -0.99 9.12
C ASN A 337 -1.16 0.01 8.54
N THR A 338 -1.28 0.17 7.22
CA THR A 338 -2.13 1.26 6.67
C THR A 338 -3.05 0.84 5.53
N HIS A 339 -3.73 -0.31 5.64
CA HIS A 339 -4.67 -0.82 4.62
C HIS A 339 -6.03 -0.09 4.58
N TYR A 340 -6.03 1.24 4.74
CA TYR A 340 -7.28 2.02 4.72
C TYR A 340 -7.88 2.02 3.32
N ILE A 341 -9.17 1.70 3.25
CA ILE A 341 -9.96 1.83 2.03
C ILE A 341 -10.29 3.31 1.84
N VAL A 342 -9.83 3.89 0.73
CA VAL A 342 -9.95 5.32 0.44
C VAL A 342 -10.79 5.63 -0.80
N GLY A 343 -11.33 4.60 -1.44
CA GLY A 343 -12.33 4.75 -2.49
C GLY A 343 -13.05 3.44 -2.73
N VAL A 344 -14.35 3.53 -3.02
CA VAL A 344 -15.17 2.40 -3.47
C VAL A 344 -16.03 2.84 -4.66
N SER A 345 -16.22 1.94 -5.63
CA SER A 345 -17.08 2.17 -6.80
C SER A 345 -17.87 0.91 -7.16
N PRO A 346 -19.18 1.03 -7.43
CA PRO A 346 -19.94 -0.05 -8.04
C PRO A 346 -19.61 -0.18 -9.53
N LEU A 347 -19.65 -1.41 -10.05
CA LEU A 347 -19.47 -1.75 -11.46
C LEU A 347 -20.65 -2.58 -11.95
N GLY A 348 -20.91 -2.55 -13.25
CA GLY A 348 -21.76 -3.56 -13.88
C GLY A 348 -22.97 -3.04 -14.65
N SER A 349 -23.24 -1.75 -14.69
CA SER A 349 -24.33 -1.17 -15.49
C SER A 349 -23.81 -0.29 -16.62
N THR A 350 -24.41 -0.45 -17.80
CA THR A 350 -24.16 0.42 -18.97
C THR A 350 -24.58 1.87 -18.72
N ASP A 351 -25.59 2.10 -17.88
CA ASP A 351 -26.05 3.47 -17.56
C ASP A 351 -25.01 4.25 -16.74
N TYR A 352 -24.08 3.53 -16.10
CA TYR A 352 -23.02 4.08 -15.25
C TYR A 352 -21.65 4.01 -15.90
N ALA A 353 -21.57 3.37 -17.08
CA ALA A 353 -20.41 3.31 -17.93
C ALA A 353 -20.51 4.42 -18.98
N ASP A 354 -19.40 5.10 -19.27
CA ASP A 354 -19.38 6.19 -20.25
C ASP A 354 -19.32 5.63 -21.69
N THR A 355 -20.29 4.80 -22.06
CA THR A 355 -20.30 4.03 -23.33
C THR A 355 -20.13 4.93 -24.55
N GLU A 356 -20.70 6.13 -24.53
CA GLU A 356 -20.56 7.13 -25.61
C GLU A 356 -19.12 7.62 -25.79
N ALA A 357 -18.33 7.69 -24.71
CA ALA A 357 -16.94 8.13 -24.76
C ALA A 357 -15.95 7.02 -25.15
N TYR A 358 -16.39 5.76 -25.21
CA TYR A 358 -15.55 4.64 -25.64
C TYR A 358 -15.93 4.17 -27.04
N PRO A 359 -14.93 4.01 -27.93
CA PRO A 359 -15.18 3.39 -29.21
C PRO A 359 -15.33 1.87 -29.03
N GLY A 360 -16.26 1.26 -29.79
CA GLY A 360 -16.46 -0.20 -29.82
C GLY A 360 -17.85 -0.62 -29.37
N LYS A 361 -17.95 -1.83 -28.82
CA LYS A 361 -19.20 -2.36 -28.24
C LYS A 361 -19.37 -1.79 -26.83
N ASP A 362 -20.61 -1.45 -26.48
CA ASP A 362 -20.97 -1.06 -25.12
C ASP A 362 -20.57 -2.15 -24.12
N ASN A 363 -19.88 -1.73 -23.07
CA ASN A 363 -19.52 -2.57 -21.94
C ASN A 363 -20.19 -2.04 -20.67
N THR A 364 -20.44 -2.93 -19.73
CA THR A 364 -21.04 -2.62 -18.43
C THR A 364 -20.08 -1.86 -17.49
N TYR A 365 -18.80 -1.79 -17.85
CA TYR A 365 -17.77 -0.92 -17.25
C TYR A 365 -16.53 -0.90 -18.15
N TYR A 366 -15.69 0.12 -17.97
CA TYR A 366 -14.39 0.22 -18.64
C TYR A 366 -13.30 0.41 -17.58
N ILE A 367 -12.30 -0.47 -17.57
CA ILE A 367 -11.24 -0.51 -16.55
C ILE A 367 -10.53 0.84 -16.37
N GLY A 368 -10.25 1.57 -17.45
CA GLY A 368 -9.62 2.89 -17.32
C GLY A 368 -10.54 3.94 -16.70
N ASP A 369 -11.87 3.84 -16.87
CA ASP A 369 -12.81 4.69 -16.13
C ASP A 369 -12.91 4.34 -14.66
N VAL A 370 -12.86 3.05 -14.33
CA VAL A 370 -12.75 2.59 -12.93
C VAL A 370 -11.49 3.18 -12.30
N THR A 371 -10.35 3.08 -13.00
CA THR A 371 -9.06 3.65 -12.60
C THR A 371 -9.18 5.15 -12.34
N ARG A 372 -9.74 5.92 -13.30
CA ARG A 372 -9.95 7.37 -13.14
C ARG A 372 -10.85 7.71 -11.96
N ARG A 373 -11.96 6.99 -11.78
CA ARG A 373 -12.94 7.25 -10.72
C ARG A 373 -12.34 7.00 -9.35
N LEU A 374 -11.72 5.83 -9.14
CA LEU A 374 -11.07 5.48 -7.87
C LEU A 374 -9.93 6.44 -7.52
N LEU A 375 -9.05 6.75 -8.48
CA LEU A 375 -7.95 7.69 -8.24
C LEU A 375 -8.46 9.11 -8.00
N SER A 376 -9.55 9.54 -8.65
CA SER A 376 -10.15 10.85 -8.36
C SER A 376 -10.68 10.92 -6.93
N ILE A 377 -11.41 9.89 -6.47
CA ILE A 377 -11.94 9.82 -5.10
C ILE A 377 -10.80 9.85 -4.08
N ALA A 378 -9.80 8.99 -4.25
CA ALA A 378 -8.68 8.90 -3.30
C ALA A 378 -7.85 10.20 -3.26
N ASN A 379 -7.58 10.80 -4.43
CA ASN A 379 -6.74 11.99 -4.55
C ASN A 379 -7.39 13.27 -3.94
N GLU A 380 -8.68 13.24 -3.57
CA GLU A 380 -9.32 14.34 -2.84
C GLU A 380 -8.69 14.59 -1.45
N TYR A 381 -8.13 13.54 -0.83
CA TYR A 381 -7.63 13.62 0.55
C TYR A 381 -6.39 12.77 0.84
N VAL A 382 -5.96 11.94 -0.11
CA VAL A 382 -4.72 11.17 -0.09
C VAL A 382 -3.78 11.71 -1.16
N ASN A 383 -2.50 11.90 -0.84
CA ASN A 383 -1.50 12.26 -1.85
C ASN A 383 -0.88 10.96 -2.39
N ILE A 384 -1.07 10.68 -3.68
CA ILE A 384 -0.74 9.37 -4.27
C ILE A 384 0.69 9.41 -4.85
N ARG A 385 1.57 8.50 -4.42
CA ARG A 385 2.93 8.34 -4.97
C ARG A 385 2.95 7.33 -6.11
N ARG A 386 2.29 6.20 -5.89
CA ARG A 386 2.42 4.99 -6.69
C ARG A 386 1.12 4.20 -6.64
N VAL A 387 0.79 3.56 -7.75
CA VAL A 387 -0.38 2.71 -7.91
C VAL A 387 0.06 1.26 -8.14
N TYR A 388 -0.41 0.37 -7.29
CA TYR A 388 -0.44 -1.07 -7.56
C TYR A 388 -1.82 -1.40 -8.12
N ALA A 389 -1.90 -2.28 -9.09
CA ALA A 389 -3.20 -2.76 -9.54
C ALA A 389 -3.13 -4.23 -9.91
N ASP A 390 -4.25 -4.94 -9.76
CA ASP A 390 -4.33 -6.33 -10.20
C ASP A 390 -4.16 -6.47 -11.72
N ARG A 391 -4.08 -7.72 -12.19
CA ARG A 391 -3.90 -8.06 -13.60
C ARG A 391 -5.07 -7.63 -14.49
N GLU A 392 -6.30 -7.51 -13.96
CA GLU A 392 -7.45 -6.96 -14.71
C GLU A 392 -7.23 -5.49 -15.11
N PHE A 393 -6.39 -4.76 -14.36
CA PHE A 393 -5.97 -3.38 -14.70
C PHE A 393 -4.86 -3.30 -15.77
N TYR A 394 -4.34 -4.42 -16.27
CA TYR A 394 -3.42 -4.45 -17.42
C TYR A 394 -4.16 -4.15 -18.74
N ALA A 395 -4.59 -2.90 -18.88
CA ALA A 395 -5.36 -2.41 -20.02
C ALA A 395 -4.80 -1.07 -20.52
N ALA A 396 -4.83 -0.85 -21.84
CA ALA A 396 -4.32 0.37 -22.48
C ALA A 396 -4.90 1.65 -21.84
N ASP A 397 -6.20 1.66 -21.56
CA ASP A 397 -6.88 2.83 -21.00
C ASP A 397 -6.54 3.11 -19.53
N ALA A 398 -6.28 2.07 -18.74
CA ALA A 398 -5.84 2.19 -17.36
C ALA A 398 -4.43 2.78 -17.30
N ILE A 399 -3.52 2.25 -18.11
CA ILE A 399 -2.15 2.76 -18.23
C ILE A 399 -2.16 4.19 -18.75
N HIS A 400 -2.95 4.48 -19.79
CA HIS A 400 -3.14 5.85 -20.28
C HIS A 400 -3.65 6.80 -19.18
N ALA A 401 -4.57 6.35 -18.33
CA ALA A 401 -5.09 7.15 -17.22
C ALA A 401 -4.03 7.41 -16.14
N LEU A 402 -3.15 6.45 -15.86
CA LEU A 402 -2.05 6.58 -14.90
C LEU A 402 -0.96 7.52 -15.44
N GLU A 403 -0.53 7.33 -16.68
CA GLU A 403 0.43 8.18 -17.39
C GLU A 403 -0.02 9.64 -17.44
N LYS A 404 -1.29 9.88 -17.81
CA LYS A 404 -1.85 11.24 -17.88
C LYS A 404 -1.85 11.97 -16.54
N ARG A 405 -1.79 11.24 -15.42
CA ARG A 405 -1.72 11.79 -14.06
C ARG A 405 -0.30 11.83 -13.49
N ASP A 406 0.71 11.43 -14.27
CA ASP A 406 2.11 11.29 -13.83
C ASP A 406 2.24 10.43 -12.56
N LEU A 407 1.43 9.35 -12.48
CA LEU A 407 1.48 8.41 -11.37
C LEU A 407 2.35 7.21 -11.72
N LYS A 408 3.27 6.89 -10.82
CA LYS A 408 4.07 5.66 -10.96
C LYS A 408 3.20 4.44 -10.73
N TYR A 409 3.40 3.36 -11.47
CA TYR A 409 2.60 2.15 -11.28
C TYR A 409 3.39 0.84 -11.43
N VAL A 410 2.85 -0.23 -10.83
CA VAL A 410 3.26 -1.62 -11.08
C VAL A 410 2.00 -2.47 -11.19
N ILE A 411 1.84 -3.17 -12.32
CA ILE A 411 0.66 -3.97 -12.65
C ILE A 411 1.14 -5.30 -13.25
N PRO A 412 0.73 -6.47 -12.75
CA PRO A 412 1.05 -7.73 -13.41
C PRO A 412 0.52 -7.74 -14.85
N ALA A 413 1.37 -8.07 -15.81
CA ALA A 413 0.98 -8.13 -17.21
C ALA A 413 0.30 -9.47 -17.53
N VAL A 414 -0.62 -9.44 -18.50
CA VAL A 414 -1.24 -10.66 -19.04
C VAL A 414 -0.27 -11.30 -20.02
N GLN A 415 0.03 -12.59 -19.82
CA GLN A 415 0.81 -13.41 -20.76
C GLN A 415 -0.01 -13.74 -22.00
N ASP A 416 -0.15 -12.77 -22.91
CA ASP A 416 -0.83 -13.01 -24.18
C ASP A 416 0.04 -13.85 -25.14
N GLU A 417 -0.60 -14.65 -25.99
CA GLU A 417 0.06 -15.60 -26.91
C GLU A 417 1.08 -14.95 -27.86
N HIS A 418 1.00 -13.64 -28.09
CA HIS A 418 1.71 -13.00 -29.21
C HIS A 418 2.74 -11.95 -28.81
N ARG A 419 2.71 -11.43 -27.58
CA ARG A 419 3.52 -10.26 -27.19
C ARG A 419 4.24 -10.48 -25.87
N VAL A 420 3.53 -10.78 -24.79
CA VAL A 420 4.15 -11.03 -23.47
C VAL A 420 4.53 -12.50 -23.32
N GLY A 421 3.67 -13.44 -23.73
CA GLY A 421 3.92 -14.89 -23.64
C GLY A 421 5.25 -15.32 -24.28
N PRO A 422 5.54 -14.93 -25.54
CA PRO A 422 6.83 -15.26 -26.17
C PRO A 422 8.06 -14.69 -25.45
N ILE A 423 7.92 -13.58 -24.72
CA ILE A 423 9.01 -13.01 -23.91
C ILE A 423 9.22 -13.87 -22.67
N CYS A 424 8.14 -14.30 -22.00
CA CYS A 424 8.22 -15.24 -20.89
C CYS A 424 8.80 -16.59 -21.33
N ASP A 425 8.37 -17.15 -22.47
CA ASP A 425 8.90 -18.41 -23.00
C ASP A 425 10.41 -18.36 -23.29
N GLN A 426 10.91 -17.18 -23.68
CA GLN A 426 12.32 -16.93 -24.00
C GLN A 426 13.12 -16.38 -22.81
N PHE A 427 12.52 -16.30 -21.62
CA PHE A 427 13.13 -15.65 -20.46
C PHE A 427 14.53 -16.19 -20.14
N ASP A 428 14.69 -17.52 -20.15
CA ASP A 428 15.99 -18.17 -19.92
C ASP A 428 17.04 -17.83 -20.98
N GLU A 429 16.62 -17.51 -22.20
CA GLU A 429 17.51 -17.08 -23.27
C GLU A 429 17.87 -15.61 -23.18
N LEU A 430 16.88 -14.77 -22.83
CA LEU A 430 17.02 -13.33 -22.69
C LEU A 430 17.93 -12.96 -21.52
N LYS A 431 17.89 -13.73 -20.43
CA LYS A 431 18.74 -13.53 -19.25
C LYS A 431 20.14 -14.15 -19.34
N ARG A 432 20.51 -14.77 -20.47
CA ARG A 432 21.83 -15.42 -20.61
C ARG A 432 22.95 -14.39 -20.43
N GLY A 433 23.88 -14.70 -19.53
CA GLY A 433 25.00 -13.81 -19.18
C GLY A 433 24.77 -12.97 -17.93
N TYR A 434 23.61 -13.08 -17.28
CA TYR A 434 23.37 -12.56 -15.93
C TYR A 434 23.89 -13.57 -14.90
N ASP A 435 25.22 -13.70 -14.83
CA ASP A 435 25.93 -14.70 -14.03
C ASP A 435 26.65 -14.07 -12.82
N GLU A 436 26.34 -12.82 -12.48
CA GLU A 436 26.96 -12.10 -11.36
C GLU A 436 26.49 -12.62 -9.98
N ASP A 437 27.41 -12.68 -9.02
CA ASP A 437 27.10 -13.11 -7.65
C ASP A 437 26.06 -12.18 -6.98
N ARG A 438 25.06 -12.78 -6.30
CA ARG A 438 23.97 -12.08 -5.59
C ARG A 438 23.14 -11.18 -6.50
N ASP A 439 22.83 -11.65 -7.69
CA ASP A 439 21.95 -10.98 -8.64
C ASP A 439 20.55 -11.61 -8.68
N THR A 440 19.56 -10.83 -9.11
CA THR A 440 18.22 -11.33 -9.44
C THR A 440 18.09 -11.32 -10.96
N PRO A 441 18.19 -12.46 -11.65
CA PRO A 441 18.18 -12.49 -13.10
C PRO A 441 16.77 -12.17 -13.59
N LEU A 442 16.52 -10.92 -13.94
CA LEU A 442 15.27 -10.40 -14.52
C LEU A 442 15.54 -9.79 -15.89
N TYR A 443 14.49 -9.62 -16.70
CA TYR A 443 14.59 -9.00 -18.02
C TYR A 443 13.73 -7.74 -18.10
N VAL A 444 14.24 -6.67 -18.72
CA VAL A 444 13.52 -5.41 -18.93
C VAL A 444 13.38 -5.14 -20.42
N LYS A 445 12.15 -4.85 -20.84
CA LYS A 445 11.83 -4.32 -22.16
C LYS A 445 11.18 -2.95 -22.03
N SER A 446 11.97 -1.91 -22.29
CA SER A 446 11.48 -0.53 -22.37
C SER A 446 10.54 -0.34 -23.55
N ASP A 447 9.63 0.63 -23.43
CA ASP A 447 8.66 1.00 -24.47
C ASP A 447 7.86 -0.19 -25.04
N HIS A 448 7.49 -1.14 -24.18
CA HIS A 448 6.57 -2.21 -24.52
C HIS A 448 5.21 -1.59 -24.90
N PRO A 449 4.73 -1.79 -26.14
CA PRO A 449 3.47 -1.19 -26.54
C PRO A 449 2.30 -1.99 -25.98
N ILE A 450 1.17 -1.36 -25.73
CA ILE A 450 -0.10 -1.98 -25.36
C ILE A 450 -1.16 -1.37 -26.25
N HIS A 451 -2.07 -2.20 -26.77
CA HIS A 451 -3.13 -1.75 -27.65
C HIS A 451 -4.48 -2.01 -27.01
N GLY A 452 -5.40 -1.06 -27.14
CA GLY A 452 -6.75 -1.23 -26.67
C GLY A 452 -7.61 0.01 -26.89
N SER A 453 -8.88 -0.10 -26.52
CA SER A 453 -9.81 1.04 -26.54
C SER A 453 -9.42 2.00 -25.43
N VAL A 454 -9.17 3.26 -25.77
CA VAL A 454 -8.84 4.34 -24.81
C VAL A 454 -9.91 5.42 -24.89
N LYS A 455 -10.34 5.94 -23.74
CA LYS A 455 -11.43 6.90 -23.63
C LYS A 455 -11.19 8.14 -24.49
N GLY A 456 -12.16 8.49 -25.33
CA GLY A 456 -12.11 9.67 -26.21
C GLY A 456 -11.10 9.56 -27.35
N THR A 457 -10.62 8.34 -27.67
CA THR A 457 -9.65 8.10 -28.76
C THR A 457 -10.17 7.04 -29.75
N VAL A 458 -9.36 6.07 -30.15
CA VAL A 458 -9.71 4.98 -31.07
C VAL A 458 -9.75 3.62 -30.37
N THR A 459 -10.35 2.61 -31.00
CA THR A 459 -10.52 1.25 -30.45
C THR A 459 -9.22 0.48 -30.22
N ASN A 460 -8.12 0.94 -30.83
CA ASN A 460 -6.83 0.27 -30.84
C ASN A 460 -5.69 1.27 -30.66
N GLU A 461 -5.86 2.17 -29.69
CA GLU A 461 -4.87 3.18 -29.34
C GLU A 461 -3.61 2.50 -28.79
N LYS A 462 -2.44 3.02 -29.14
CA LYS A 462 -1.15 2.45 -28.76
C LYS A 462 -0.55 3.23 -27.60
N VAL A 463 -0.44 2.59 -26.44
CA VAL A 463 0.14 3.12 -25.21
C VAL A 463 1.47 2.41 -24.95
N TYR A 464 2.42 3.02 -24.24
CA TYR A 464 3.71 2.43 -23.94
C TYR A 464 3.90 2.26 -22.42
N THR A 465 4.61 1.21 -22.04
CA THR A 465 5.02 0.90 -20.66
C THR A 465 6.38 0.21 -20.69
N ASN A 466 7.14 0.23 -19.61
CA ASN A 466 8.22 -0.73 -19.43
C ASN A 466 7.62 -2.08 -19.01
N LEU A 467 8.18 -3.17 -19.54
CA LEU A 467 7.83 -4.53 -19.15
C LEU A 467 9.02 -5.13 -18.40
N VAL A 468 8.81 -5.54 -17.14
CA VAL A 468 9.81 -6.24 -16.32
C VAL A 468 9.35 -7.68 -16.16
N VAL A 469 10.22 -8.64 -16.45
CA VAL A 469 9.94 -10.07 -16.29
C VAL A 469 10.84 -10.61 -15.19
N LEU A 470 10.22 -11.00 -14.07
CA LEU A 470 10.88 -11.65 -12.96
C LEU A 470 10.95 -13.17 -13.18
N PRO A 471 11.90 -13.86 -12.51
CA PRO A 471 11.91 -15.31 -12.51
C PRO A 471 10.60 -15.90 -11.95
N PRO A 472 10.33 -17.18 -12.23
CA PRO A 472 9.21 -17.87 -11.60
C PRO A 472 9.27 -17.77 -10.09
N ASP A 473 8.12 -17.56 -9.47
CA ASP A 473 7.93 -17.70 -8.03
C ASP A 473 7.19 -19.02 -7.80
N GLU A 474 7.81 -19.90 -7.00
CA GLU A 474 7.24 -21.21 -6.67
C GLU A 474 5.99 -21.07 -5.78
N ASP A 475 5.80 -19.90 -5.14
CA ASP A 475 4.66 -19.58 -4.28
C ASP A 475 3.54 -18.80 -5.01
N ASP A 476 3.61 -18.58 -6.33
CA ASP A 476 2.57 -17.90 -7.12
C ASP A 476 1.48 -18.87 -7.60
N ASP A 477 0.41 -18.98 -6.81
CA ASP A 477 -0.78 -19.80 -7.09
C ASP A 477 -1.52 -19.42 -8.40
N VAL A 478 -1.26 -18.24 -8.97
CA VAL A 478 -2.01 -17.67 -10.11
C VAL A 478 -1.33 -17.95 -11.45
N ASN A 479 -0.04 -18.27 -11.44
CA ASN A 479 0.71 -18.61 -12.64
C ASN A 479 0.98 -20.12 -12.71
N PRO A 480 1.13 -20.70 -13.91
CA PRO A 480 1.62 -22.07 -14.03
C PRO A 480 2.96 -22.21 -13.29
N GLU A 481 3.10 -23.28 -12.49
CA GLU A 481 4.35 -23.60 -11.78
C GLU A 481 5.55 -23.44 -12.72
N GLY A 482 6.54 -22.65 -12.30
CA GLY A 482 7.77 -22.44 -13.05
C GLY A 482 7.67 -21.45 -14.23
N SER A 483 6.58 -20.69 -14.37
CA SER A 483 6.48 -19.65 -15.41
C SER A 483 6.97 -18.27 -14.92
N PRO A 484 7.70 -17.51 -15.75
CA PRO A 484 8.17 -16.17 -15.41
C PRO A 484 7.01 -15.19 -15.15
N GLN A 485 7.27 -14.15 -14.36
CA GLN A 485 6.25 -13.20 -13.92
C GLN A 485 6.44 -11.83 -14.59
N PRO A 486 5.61 -11.47 -15.59
CA PRO A 486 5.72 -10.20 -16.27
C PRO A 486 4.93 -9.09 -15.54
N PHE A 487 5.49 -7.90 -15.46
CA PHE A 487 4.91 -6.71 -14.86
C PHE A 487 5.06 -5.50 -15.77
N ALA A 488 4.00 -4.72 -15.89
CA ALA A 488 3.98 -3.43 -16.54
C ALA A 488 4.25 -2.31 -15.52
N THR A 489 5.17 -1.41 -15.86
CA THR A 489 5.53 -0.27 -15.02
C THR A 489 6.02 0.92 -15.85
N ASN A 490 5.92 2.12 -15.32
CA ASN A 490 6.58 3.33 -15.83
C ASN A 490 7.68 3.84 -14.87
N LEU A 491 8.15 2.96 -14.00
CA LEU A 491 9.38 3.16 -13.24
C LEU A 491 10.58 3.15 -14.19
N ASP A 492 11.60 3.91 -13.82
CA ASP A 492 12.87 3.96 -14.54
C ASP A 492 13.72 2.74 -14.21
N VAL A 493 13.43 1.62 -14.89
CA VAL A 493 14.02 0.29 -14.66
C VAL A 493 14.95 -0.09 -15.80
N SER A 494 16.02 -0.84 -15.47
CA SER A 494 17.03 -1.34 -16.40
C SER A 494 17.47 -2.74 -15.97
N ASP A 495 17.91 -3.56 -16.93
CA ASP A 495 18.54 -4.87 -16.70
C ASP A 495 20.02 -4.92 -17.12
N GLU A 496 20.63 -3.78 -17.46
CA GLU A 496 21.99 -3.72 -18.02
C GLU A 496 23.07 -4.26 -17.06
N VAL A 497 22.91 -4.03 -15.75
CA VAL A 497 23.86 -4.46 -14.71
C VAL A 497 23.13 -5.05 -13.50
N ALA A 498 23.82 -5.90 -12.72
CA ALA A 498 23.25 -6.55 -11.53
C ALA A 498 22.68 -5.57 -10.49
N LEU A 499 23.21 -4.34 -10.39
CA LEU A 499 22.65 -3.32 -9.50
C LEU A 499 21.27 -2.85 -9.97
N ASP A 500 21.10 -2.58 -11.26
CA ASP A 500 19.84 -2.15 -11.86
C ASP A 500 18.80 -3.27 -11.75
N ARG A 501 19.20 -4.52 -12.01
CA ARG A 501 18.36 -5.70 -11.83
C ARG A 501 17.90 -5.88 -10.39
N ARG A 502 18.78 -5.75 -9.40
CA ARG A 502 18.38 -5.79 -7.97
C ARG A 502 17.42 -4.66 -7.61
N TRP A 503 17.65 -3.45 -8.10
CA TRP A 503 16.76 -2.32 -7.83
C TRP A 503 15.39 -2.53 -8.47
N ALA A 504 15.35 -2.93 -9.75
CA ALA A 504 14.13 -3.24 -10.47
C ALA A 504 13.37 -4.39 -9.80
N ALA A 505 14.06 -5.48 -9.44
CA ALA A 505 13.49 -6.60 -8.68
C ALA A 505 12.79 -6.10 -7.43
N ARG A 506 13.49 -5.33 -6.59
CA ARG A 506 12.90 -4.78 -5.36
C ARG A 506 11.69 -3.90 -5.62
N GLN A 507 11.75 -3.02 -6.63
CA GLN A 507 10.63 -2.14 -6.95
C GLN A 507 9.39 -2.90 -7.42
N ILE A 508 9.58 -4.02 -8.13
CA ILE A 508 8.49 -4.90 -8.57
C ILE A 508 8.02 -5.78 -7.41
N GLU A 509 8.90 -6.34 -6.61
CA GLU A 509 8.59 -7.18 -5.43
C GLU A 509 7.82 -6.40 -4.36
N GLU A 510 7.96 -5.07 -4.27
CA GLU A 510 7.08 -4.23 -3.45
C GLU A 510 5.60 -4.35 -3.83
N TYR A 511 5.26 -4.86 -5.03
CA TYR A 511 3.89 -5.23 -5.38
C TYR A 511 3.30 -6.26 -4.39
N ASN A 512 4.12 -7.11 -3.78
CA ASN A 512 3.69 -8.09 -2.78
C ASN A 512 3.11 -7.44 -1.52
N ASP A 513 3.43 -6.16 -1.25
CA ASP A 513 2.77 -5.39 -0.18
C ASP A 513 1.24 -5.34 -0.40
N ARG A 514 0.77 -5.44 -1.67
CA ARG A 514 -0.65 -5.51 -2.03
C ARG A 514 -1.33 -6.79 -1.52
N GLY A 515 -0.60 -7.89 -1.34
CA GLY A 515 -1.19 -9.18 -0.94
C GLY A 515 -1.97 -9.14 0.39
N ALA A 516 -1.63 -8.21 1.28
CA ALA A 516 -2.38 -7.99 2.52
C ALA A 516 -3.84 -7.50 2.30
N ILE A 517 -4.18 -7.06 1.09
CA ILE A 517 -5.53 -6.63 0.72
C ILE A 517 -6.49 -7.82 0.63
N GLU A 518 -6.04 -9.02 0.29
CA GLU A 518 -6.91 -10.20 0.26
C GLU A 518 -7.49 -10.51 1.65
N ASN A 519 -6.62 -10.45 2.66
CA ASN A 519 -7.03 -10.54 4.07
C ASN A 519 -7.96 -9.39 4.46
N SER A 520 -7.75 -8.20 3.88
CA SER A 520 -8.61 -7.03 4.10
C SER A 520 -10.00 -7.26 3.53
N TYR A 521 -10.15 -7.87 2.35
CA TYR A 521 -11.47 -8.22 1.81
C TYR A 521 -12.19 -9.30 2.61
N SER A 522 -11.47 -10.30 3.13
CA SER A 522 -12.07 -11.24 4.07
C SER A 522 -12.62 -10.51 5.29
N SER A 523 -11.86 -9.54 5.81
CA SER A 523 -12.26 -8.72 6.96
C SER A 523 -13.43 -7.79 6.64
N VAL A 524 -13.50 -7.23 5.43
CA VAL A 524 -14.63 -6.41 4.96
C VAL A 524 -15.90 -7.25 4.86
N LYS A 525 -15.81 -8.47 4.32
CA LYS A 525 -16.96 -9.40 4.26
C LYS A 525 -17.47 -9.76 5.65
N GLU A 526 -16.56 -10.00 6.60
CA GLU A 526 -16.90 -10.26 8.01
C GLU A 526 -17.45 -9.01 8.74
N ALA A 527 -17.28 -7.81 8.16
CA ALA A 527 -17.78 -6.55 8.69
C ALA A 527 -19.01 -6.01 7.93
N ALA A 528 -19.50 -6.72 6.92
CA ALA A 528 -20.67 -6.34 6.14
C ALA A 528 -21.90 -7.14 6.61
N ALA A 529 -23.08 -6.52 6.59
CA ALA A 529 -24.32 -7.23 6.93
C ALA A 529 -24.63 -8.34 5.92
N TRP A 530 -25.11 -9.47 6.43
CA TRP A 530 -25.55 -10.57 5.59
C TRP A 530 -26.89 -10.23 4.92
N THR A 531 -27.08 -10.64 3.67
CA THR A 531 -28.35 -10.38 2.96
C THR A 531 -28.71 -11.46 1.94
N THR A 532 -30.01 -11.72 1.81
CA THR A 532 -30.62 -12.50 0.73
C THR A 532 -31.24 -11.64 -0.36
N SER A 533 -31.27 -10.31 -0.17
CA SER A 533 -31.86 -9.38 -1.13
C SER A 533 -31.25 -9.56 -2.52
N LYS A 534 -32.08 -9.47 -3.56
CA LYS A 534 -31.63 -9.46 -4.96
C LYS A 534 -31.35 -8.03 -5.45
N GLU A 535 -31.81 -7.02 -4.72
CA GLU A 535 -31.64 -5.61 -5.09
C GLU A 535 -30.18 -5.19 -5.02
N PHE A 536 -29.72 -4.49 -6.05
CA PHE A 536 -28.32 -4.10 -6.18
C PHE A 536 -27.91 -3.07 -5.13
N GLU A 537 -28.77 -2.08 -4.89
CA GLU A 537 -28.59 -0.98 -3.93
C GLU A 537 -28.29 -1.53 -2.53
N VAL A 538 -29.01 -2.57 -2.11
CA VAL A 538 -28.85 -3.22 -0.80
C VAL A 538 -27.48 -3.91 -0.72
N ARG A 539 -27.11 -4.69 -1.73
CA ARG A 539 -25.81 -5.39 -1.76
C ARG A 539 -24.63 -4.42 -1.85
N TRP A 540 -24.78 -3.36 -2.63
CA TRP A 540 -23.81 -2.28 -2.76
C TRP A 540 -23.64 -1.54 -1.43
N PHE A 541 -24.75 -1.17 -0.79
CA PHE A 541 -24.73 -0.49 0.50
C PHE A 541 -24.04 -1.33 1.59
N HIS A 542 -24.45 -2.59 1.79
CA HIS A 542 -23.85 -3.45 2.82
C HIS A 542 -22.33 -3.65 2.59
N PHE A 543 -21.90 -3.85 1.35
CA PHE A 543 -20.47 -3.97 1.04
C PHE A 543 -19.70 -2.67 1.35
N ALA A 544 -20.21 -1.54 0.87
CA ALA A 544 -19.55 -0.25 1.05
C ALA A 544 -19.59 0.22 2.52
N PHE A 545 -20.65 -0.09 3.26
CA PHE A 545 -20.74 0.12 4.71
C PHE A 545 -19.76 -0.79 5.47
N GLY A 546 -19.62 -2.05 5.07
CA GLY A 546 -18.59 -2.96 5.61
C GLY A 546 -17.17 -2.42 5.44
N CYS A 547 -16.88 -1.71 4.34
CA CYS A 547 -15.61 -1.00 4.16
C CYS A 547 -15.42 0.13 5.20
N VAL A 548 -16.50 0.84 5.57
CA VAL A 548 -16.46 1.89 6.62
C VAL A 548 -16.20 1.26 7.99
N VAL A 549 -16.88 0.17 8.33
CA VAL A 549 -16.68 -0.56 9.59
C VAL A 549 -15.25 -1.11 9.68
N TYR A 550 -14.73 -1.66 8.59
CA TYR A 550 -13.33 -2.10 8.49
C TYR A 550 -12.36 -0.94 8.73
N ASN A 551 -12.56 0.22 8.12
CA ASN A 551 -11.72 1.40 8.36
C ASN A 551 -11.84 1.91 9.81
N MET A 552 -13.03 1.86 10.41
CA MET A 552 -13.23 2.22 11.81
C MET A 552 -12.45 1.28 12.73
N TRP A 553 -12.39 -0.02 12.42
CA TRP A 553 -11.56 -0.97 13.14
C TRP A 553 -10.08 -0.59 13.09
N LEU A 554 -9.53 -0.33 11.90
CA LEU A 554 -8.15 0.11 11.74
C LEU A 554 -7.86 1.43 12.49
N LEU A 555 -8.81 2.36 12.45
CA LEU A 555 -8.70 3.65 13.12
C LEU A 555 -8.70 3.51 14.65
N VAL A 556 -9.61 2.69 15.19
CA VAL A 556 -9.64 2.41 16.62
C VAL A 556 -8.35 1.74 17.06
N ASP A 557 -7.85 0.75 16.30
CA ASP A 557 -6.59 0.11 16.61
C ASP A 557 -5.43 1.11 16.62
N PHE A 558 -5.29 1.90 15.55
CA PHE A 558 -4.23 2.89 15.40
C PHE A 558 -4.25 3.95 16.52
N LEU A 559 -5.39 4.61 16.75
CA LEU A 559 -5.51 5.64 17.79
C LEU A 559 -5.36 5.06 19.20
N THR A 560 -5.71 3.79 19.41
CA THR A 560 -5.48 3.13 20.69
C THR A 560 -3.99 2.96 20.94
N GLN A 561 -3.26 2.42 19.95
CA GLN A 561 -1.81 2.24 20.01
C GLN A 561 -1.10 3.58 20.25
N ASP A 562 -1.54 4.61 19.55
CA ASP A 562 -1.05 5.97 19.71
C ASP A 562 -1.21 6.50 21.14
N ARG A 563 -2.41 6.43 21.70
CA ARG A 563 -2.70 6.91 23.05
C ARG A 563 -1.96 6.16 24.16
N ILE A 564 -1.59 4.91 23.94
CA ILE A 564 -0.83 4.12 24.92
C ILE A 564 0.69 4.19 24.69
N GLY A 565 1.14 4.90 23.65
CA GLY A 565 2.55 5.08 23.32
C GLY A 565 3.23 3.82 22.77
N VAL A 566 2.49 2.88 22.17
CA VAL A 566 3.02 1.60 21.66
C VAL A 566 2.74 1.48 20.16
N ILE A 567 3.07 2.51 19.40
CA ILE A 567 2.94 2.46 17.93
C ILE A 567 4.04 1.56 17.37
N GLU A 568 3.67 0.32 17.10
CA GLU A 568 4.53 -0.68 16.47
C GLU A 568 4.08 -0.97 15.06
N THR A 569 5.04 -1.04 14.15
CA THR A 569 4.81 -1.47 12.78
C THR A 569 4.60 -2.98 12.73
N ARG A 570 3.43 -3.44 12.26
CA ARG A 570 2.99 -4.85 12.30
C ARG A 570 2.33 -5.25 10.99
N LYS A 571 2.26 -6.57 10.75
CA LYS A 571 1.48 -7.13 9.62
C LYS A 571 -0.02 -7.22 9.95
N LYS A 572 -0.39 -7.23 11.23
CA LYS A 572 -1.78 -7.37 11.70
C LYS A 572 -2.08 -6.36 12.83
N PRO A 573 -3.29 -5.78 12.88
CA PRO A 573 -3.73 -4.91 13.98
C PRO A 573 -3.61 -5.58 15.36
N ARG A 574 -3.35 -4.80 16.41
CA ARG A 574 -3.22 -5.31 17.79
C ARG A 574 -4.57 -5.72 18.38
N ILE A 575 -5.61 -5.00 18.03
CA ILE A 575 -7.01 -5.34 18.28
C ILE A 575 -7.47 -6.14 17.06
N SER A 576 -7.84 -7.41 17.24
CA SER A 576 -8.43 -8.19 16.15
C SER A 576 -9.81 -7.66 15.76
N LEU A 577 -10.22 -7.89 14.51
CA LEU A 577 -11.55 -7.49 14.02
C LEU A 577 -12.65 -8.05 14.92
N THR A 578 -12.63 -9.36 15.23
CA THR A 578 -13.59 -9.99 16.14
C THR A 578 -13.66 -9.31 17.52
N ARG A 579 -12.53 -8.83 18.04
CA ARG A 579 -12.48 -8.12 19.33
C ARG A 579 -13.06 -6.72 19.22
N PHE A 580 -12.78 -6.01 18.12
CA PHE A 580 -13.38 -4.72 17.80
C PHE A 580 -14.90 -4.84 17.62
N LEU A 581 -15.39 -5.79 16.82
CA LEU A 581 -16.81 -6.05 16.61
C LEU A 581 -17.51 -6.33 17.95
N LYS A 582 -16.92 -7.16 18.82
CA LYS A 582 -17.45 -7.38 20.20
C LYS A 582 -17.47 -6.12 21.07
N TRP A 583 -16.60 -5.14 20.83
CA TRP A 583 -16.67 -3.86 21.53
C TRP A 583 -17.73 -2.97 20.93
N LEU A 584 -17.81 -2.88 19.61
CA LEU A 584 -18.82 -2.11 18.90
C LEU A 584 -20.22 -2.58 19.30
N GLY A 585 -20.50 -3.90 19.28
CA GLY A 585 -21.77 -4.45 19.78
C GLY A 585 -22.10 -3.97 21.20
N LYS A 586 -21.20 -4.21 22.16
CA LYS A 586 -21.41 -3.75 23.55
C LYS A 586 -21.60 -2.24 23.75
N GLU A 587 -21.04 -1.42 22.86
CA GLU A 587 -21.26 0.02 22.94
C GLU A 587 -22.59 0.41 22.28
N LEU A 588 -23.07 -0.32 21.27
CA LEU A 588 -24.43 -0.20 20.75
C LEU A 588 -25.45 -0.61 21.83
N ASP A 589 -25.24 -1.73 22.52
CA ASP A 589 -26.06 -2.16 23.68
C ASP A 589 -26.14 -1.11 24.80
N SER A 590 -25.18 -0.16 24.87
CA SER A 590 -25.09 0.84 25.95
C SER A 590 -25.65 2.20 25.59
N LEU A 591 -26.07 2.38 24.34
CA LEU A 591 -26.66 3.60 23.80
C LEU A 591 -28.17 3.48 23.57
N LEU A 592 -28.67 2.25 23.69
CA LEU A 592 -30.06 1.87 23.87
C LEU A 592 -30.30 1.73 25.38
#